data_AF-A0A0A3HTM1-F1
#
_entry.id   AF-A0A0A3HTM1-F1
#
_cell.length_a   1.000
_cell.length_b   1.000
_cell.length_c   1.000
_cell.angle_alpha   90.00
_cell.angle_beta   90.00
_cell.angle_gamma   90.00
#
_symmetry.space_group_name_H-M   'P 1'
#
loop_
_entity.id
_entity.type
_entity.pdbx_description
1 polymer ?
#
loop_
_entity_poly.entity_id
_entity_poly.type
_entity_poly.pdbx_seq_one_letter_code
_entity_poly.pdbx_strand_id
1 'polypeptide(L)'
;MRKWIILIIILILGGIIYSNWLSNKESEALKYILNTSLDIDSITVKDGKTKEELLSFSNSDPAFSELANFYSRYYVLEGENKNILTGEPIAEIEYYVEKELKYTVSIYQLKERLIVKPPVTSLDVYQYAPVEKNSPFVFSIKEYNMLFGVNEGMKELMYLLSSRINLEQNNIVYNLLRKSNYF
;
A
#
# COMPACT_ATOMS: atom_id res chain seq x y z
N MET A 1 10.03 -42.10 23.54
CA MET A 1 10.04 -40.63 23.44
C MET A 1 10.57 -40.11 22.09
N ARG A 2 11.73 -40.57 21.57
CA ARG A 2 12.29 -40.11 20.26
C ARG A 2 11.33 -40.18 19.06
N LYS A 3 10.46 -41.19 18.96
CA LYS A 3 9.53 -41.37 17.82
C LYS A 3 8.43 -40.30 17.77
N TRP A 4 8.03 -39.74 18.90
CA TRP A 4 7.00 -38.69 18.98
C TRP A 4 7.55 -37.31 18.56
N ILE A 5 8.83 -37.06 18.86
CA ILE A 5 9.52 -35.82 18.45
C ILE A 5 9.61 -35.72 16.93
N ILE A 6 9.93 -36.83 16.24
CA ILE A 6 10.00 -36.88 14.78
C ILE A 6 8.63 -36.60 14.16
N LEU A 7 7.56 -37.13 14.76
CA LEU A 7 6.18 -36.93 14.29
C LEU A 7 5.73 -35.47 14.44
N ILE A 8 6.10 -34.81 15.54
CA ILE A 8 5.86 -33.38 15.76
C ILE A 8 6.63 -32.53 14.73
N ILE A 9 7.89 -32.86 14.45
CA ILE A 9 8.70 -32.15 13.45
C ILE A 9 8.07 -32.28 12.06
N ILE A 10 7.59 -33.47 11.68
CA ILE A 10 6.92 -33.69 10.39
C ILE A 10 5.63 -32.89 10.29
N LEU A 11 4.82 -32.81 11.36
CA LEU A 11 3.59 -32.02 11.37
C LEU A 11 3.87 -30.52 11.25
N ILE A 12 4.91 -30.01 11.93
CA ILE A 12 5.32 -28.61 11.82
C ILE A 12 5.81 -28.31 10.40
N LEU A 13 6.67 -29.15 9.83
CA LEU A 13 7.16 -28.99 8.46
C LEU A 13 6.02 -29.06 7.44
N GLY A 14 5.10 -30.02 7.59
CA GLY A 14 3.92 -30.15 6.74
C GLY A 14 3.01 -28.92 6.81
N GLY A 15 2.78 -28.38 8.01
CA GLY A 15 2.02 -27.15 8.21
C GLY A 15 2.67 -25.93 7.54
N ILE A 16 4.00 -25.79 7.66
CA ILE A 16 4.76 -24.70 7.01
C ILE A 16 4.66 -24.83 5.48
N ILE A 17 4.84 -26.03 4.92
CA ILE A 17 4.74 -26.27 3.48
C ILE A 17 3.34 -25.93 2.96
N TYR A 18 2.30 -26.38 3.65
CA TYR A 18 0.91 -26.11 3.28
C TYR A 18 0.59 -24.61 3.32
N SER A 19 1.00 -23.91 4.39
CA SER A 19 0.81 -22.46 4.52
C SER A 19 1.50 -21.67 3.41
N ASN A 20 2.73 -22.07 3.04
CA ASN A 20 3.45 -21.43 1.95
C ASN A 20 2.79 -21.69 0.60
N TRP A 21 2.28 -22.92 0.36
CA TRP A 21 1.58 -23.26 -0.87
C TRP A 21 0.28 -22.48 -1.04
N LEU A 22 -0.52 -22.38 0.03
CA LEU A 22 -1.78 -21.62 0.02
C LEU A 22 -1.54 -20.13 -0.26
N SER A 23 -0.55 -19.52 0.43
CA SER A 23 -0.20 -18.12 0.22
C SER A 23 0.27 -17.83 -1.22
N ASN A 24 1.05 -18.74 -1.81
CA ASN A 24 1.44 -18.62 -3.22
C ASN A 24 0.22 -18.70 -4.16
N LYS A 25 -0.74 -19.59 -3.88
CA LYS A 25 -1.97 -19.71 -4.68
C LYS A 25 -2.84 -18.47 -4.64
N GLU A 26 -3.00 -17.87 -3.46
CA GLU A 26 -3.76 -16.63 -3.29
C GLU A 26 -3.06 -15.45 -3.99
N SER A 27 -1.73 -15.37 -3.91
CA SER A 27 -0.95 -14.38 -4.66
C SER A 27 -1.09 -14.54 -6.17
N GLU A 28 -1.07 -15.78 -6.69
CA GLU A 28 -1.31 -16.07 -8.11
C GLU A 28 -2.72 -15.64 -8.56
N ALA A 29 -3.74 -15.92 -7.74
CA ALA A 29 -5.11 -15.53 -8.04
C ALA A 29 -5.27 -14.00 -8.07
N LEU A 30 -4.68 -13.29 -7.10
CA LEU A 30 -4.68 -11.83 -7.10
C LEU A 30 -3.96 -11.26 -8.32
N LYS A 31 -2.80 -11.81 -8.70
CA LYS A 31 -2.08 -11.41 -9.92
C LYS A 31 -2.95 -11.58 -11.15
N TYR A 32 -3.68 -12.70 -11.23
CA TYR A 32 -4.62 -12.94 -12.32
C TYR A 32 -5.73 -11.88 -12.32
N ILE A 33 -6.36 -11.62 -11.18
CA ILE A 33 -7.43 -10.60 -11.05
C ILE A 33 -6.91 -9.22 -11.46
N LEU A 34 -5.78 -8.78 -10.91
CA LEU A 34 -5.18 -7.49 -11.23
C LEU A 34 -4.81 -7.37 -12.71
N ASN A 35 -4.30 -8.43 -13.33
CA ASN A 35 -3.98 -8.42 -14.76
C ASN A 35 -5.22 -8.52 -15.68
N THR A 36 -6.39 -8.85 -15.13
CA THR A 36 -7.63 -9.08 -15.91
C THR A 36 -8.69 -8.01 -15.64
N SER A 37 -8.60 -7.22 -14.57
CA SER A 37 -9.66 -6.28 -14.17
C SER A 37 -9.54 -4.92 -14.84
N LEU A 38 -10.36 -4.67 -15.86
CA LEU A 38 -10.48 -3.41 -16.58
C LEU A 38 -11.71 -2.57 -16.18
N ASP A 39 -12.50 -2.99 -15.19
CA ASP A 39 -13.82 -2.38 -14.92
C ASP A 39 -13.90 -1.63 -13.59
N ILE A 40 -12.78 -1.07 -13.08
CA ILE A 40 -12.84 -0.17 -11.92
C ILE A 40 -13.74 1.02 -12.28
N ASP A 41 -14.78 1.25 -11.48
CA ASP A 41 -15.75 2.34 -11.71
C ASP A 41 -15.55 3.52 -10.76
N SER A 42 -14.96 3.26 -9.59
CA SER A 42 -14.75 4.25 -8.54
C SER A 42 -13.56 3.87 -7.65
N ILE A 43 -12.88 4.90 -7.16
CA ILE A 43 -11.71 4.78 -6.29
C ILE A 43 -11.92 5.71 -5.11
N THR A 44 -11.79 5.19 -3.90
CA THR A 44 -11.93 6.00 -2.67
C THR A 44 -10.61 5.96 -1.90
N VAL A 45 -10.14 7.13 -1.47
CA VAL A 45 -8.93 7.24 -0.65
C VAL A 45 -9.35 7.62 0.76
N LYS A 46 -8.92 6.82 1.72
CA LYS A 46 -9.22 6.99 3.14
C LYS A 46 -7.96 7.25 3.95
N ASP A 47 -8.10 7.96 5.05
CA ASP A 47 -7.03 8.10 6.04
C ASP A 47 -6.69 6.73 6.64
N GLY A 48 -5.40 6.41 6.70
CA GLY A 48 -4.97 5.07 7.10
C GLY A 48 -5.28 4.74 8.56
N LYS A 49 -5.45 5.76 9.42
CA LYS A 49 -5.72 5.64 10.85
C LYS A 49 -7.19 5.82 11.20
N THR A 50 -7.82 6.90 10.73
CA THR A 50 -9.23 7.22 11.07
C THR A 50 -10.23 6.51 10.17
N LYS A 51 -9.78 6.03 9.00
CA LYS A 51 -10.62 5.47 7.93
C LYS A 51 -11.62 6.48 7.35
N GLU A 52 -11.47 7.76 7.66
CA GLU A 52 -12.29 8.82 7.07
C GLU A 52 -11.94 9.00 5.60
N GLU A 53 -12.95 9.27 4.77
CA GLU A 53 -12.76 9.54 3.34
C GLU A 53 -12.01 10.87 3.14
N LEU A 54 -10.89 10.82 2.43
CA LEU A 54 -10.08 11.97 2.08
C LEU A 54 -10.40 12.46 0.66
N LEU A 55 -10.47 11.54 -0.29
CA LEU A 55 -10.69 11.81 -1.71
C LEU A 55 -11.52 10.70 -2.33
N SER A 56 -12.24 11.01 -3.39
CA SER A 56 -12.98 10.04 -4.20
C SER A 56 -12.80 10.39 -5.67
N PHE A 57 -12.62 9.37 -6.50
CA PHE A 57 -12.40 9.50 -7.93
C PHE A 57 -13.38 8.61 -8.68
N SER A 58 -13.87 9.14 -9.79
CA SER A 58 -14.76 8.51 -10.75
C SER A 58 -14.11 8.52 -12.13
N ASN A 59 -14.67 7.77 -13.08
CA ASN A 59 -14.19 7.75 -14.46
C ASN A 59 -14.13 9.12 -15.18
N SER A 60 -14.78 10.16 -14.63
CA SER A 60 -14.73 11.52 -15.15
C SER A 60 -13.49 12.32 -14.67
N ASP A 61 -12.81 11.85 -13.63
CA ASP A 61 -11.67 12.54 -13.04
C ASP A 61 -10.38 12.31 -13.86
N PRO A 62 -9.56 13.35 -14.13
CA PRO A 62 -8.36 13.22 -14.97
C PRO A 62 -7.35 12.18 -14.46
N ALA A 63 -7.17 12.07 -13.15
CA ALA A 63 -6.24 11.12 -12.53
C ALA A 63 -6.78 9.68 -12.45
N PHE A 64 -8.07 9.46 -12.74
CA PHE A 64 -8.73 8.16 -12.54
C PHE A 64 -8.11 7.05 -13.37
N SER A 65 -7.93 7.28 -14.67
CA SER A 65 -7.41 6.25 -15.58
C SER A 65 -6.03 5.77 -15.17
N GLU A 66 -5.18 6.66 -14.66
CA GLU A 66 -3.86 6.28 -14.17
C GLU A 66 -3.92 5.54 -12.83
N LEU A 67 -4.75 6.00 -11.90
CA LEU A 67 -4.94 5.32 -10.62
C LEU A 67 -5.57 3.94 -10.79
N ALA A 68 -6.54 3.78 -11.70
CA ALA A 68 -7.16 2.50 -12.00
C ALA A 68 -6.16 1.49 -12.63
N ASN A 69 -5.17 1.96 -13.41
CA ASN A 69 -4.21 1.13 -14.14
C ASN A 69 -2.85 0.98 -13.44
N PHE A 70 -2.84 0.97 -12.11
CA PHE A 70 -1.60 0.89 -11.32
C PHE A 70 -0.93 -0.49 -11.29
N TYR A 71 -1.62 -1.54 -11.72
CA TYR A 71 -1.15 -2.93 -11.65
C TYR A 71 -0.11 -3.32 -12.72
N SER A 72 0.26 -2.39 -13.61
CA SER A 72 1.20 -2.65 -14.72
C SER A 72 2.60 -3.09 -14.28
N ARG A 73 3.01 -2.76 -13.06
CA ARG A 73 4.29 -3.17 -12.47
C ARG A 73 4.09 -3.51 -11.00
N TYR A 74 4.51 -4.69 -10.58
CA TYR A 74 4.47 -5.07 -9.17
C TYR A 74 5.69 -5.91 -8.77
N TYR A 75 5.99 -5.91 -7.48
CA TYR A 75 7.06 -6.69 -6.87
C TYR A 75 6.56 -7.38 -5.60
N VAL A 76 6.78 -8.68 -5.48
CA VAL A 76 6.38 -9.45 -4.28
C VAL A 76 7.56 -9.49 -3.31
N LEU A 77 7.33 -9.04 -2.07
CA LEU A 77 8.32 -9.08 -1.00
C LEU A 77 8.41 -10.50 -0.42
N GLU A 78 9.64 -11.00 -0.35
CA GLU A 78 9.94 -12.34 0.15
C GLU A 78 10.85 -12.28 1.40
N GLY A 79 10.76 -13.32 2.23
CA GLY A 79 11.60 -13.48 3.41
C GLY A 79 11.54 -12.30 4.38
N GLU A 80 12.71 -11.82 4.80
CA GLU A 80 12.84 -10.69 5.72
C GLU A 80 12.31 -9.37 5.16
N ASN A 81 12.20 -9.23 3.83
CA ASN A 81 11.72 -8.00 3.18
C ASN A 81 10.22 -7.75 3.45
N LYS A 82 9.45 -8.76 3.89
CA LYS A 82 8.05 -8.59 4.30
C LYS A 82 7.89 -7.59 5.44
N ASN A 83 8.92 -7.45 6.28
CA ASN A 83 8.93 -6.53 7.42
C ASN A 83 9.08 -5.05 7.01
N ILE A 84 9.21 -4.74 5.73
CA ILE A 84 9.26 -3.34 5.26
C ILE A 84 7.90 -2.67 5.41
N LEU A 85 6.81 -3.44 5.34
CA LEU A 85 5.42 -2.99 5.51
C LEU A 85 4.98 -3.04 6.98
N THR A 86 5.87 -2.67 7.90
CA THR A 86 5.57 -2.61 9.33
C THR A 86 5.11 -1.21 9.71
N GLY A 87 3.85 -1.09 10.16
CA GLY A 87 3.27 0.16 10.63
C GLY A 87 1.82 0.33 10.18
N GLU A 88 1.23 1.43 10.60
CA GLU A 88 -0.03 1.92 10.06
C GLU A 88 0.23 2.61 8.70
N PRO A 89 -0.60 2.36 7.67
CA PRO A 89 -0.51 3.12 6.44
C PRO A 89 -0.89 4.57 6.69
N ILE A 90 -0.38 5.49 5.87
CA ILE A 90 -0.80 6.89 5.91
C ILE A 90 -2.17 7.08 5.26
N ALA A 91 -2.49 6.25 4.26
CA ALA A 91 -3.75 6.26 3.55
C ALA A 91 -4.02 4.88 2.94
N GLU A 92 -5.27 4.61 2.65
CA GLU A 92 -5.73 3.40 1.96
C GLU A 92 -6.54 3.80 0.74
N ILE A 93 -6.29 3.15 -0.38
CA ILE A 93 -6.97 3.35 -1.65
C ILE A 93 -7.83 2.12 -1.89
N GLU A 94 -9.14 2.31 -1.85
CA GLU A 94 -10.14 1.29 -2.12
C GLU A 94 -10.60 1.37 -3.58
N TYR A 95 -10.60 0.23 -4.25
CA TYR A 95 -11.00 0.12 -5.66
C TYR A 95 -12.29 -0.67 -5.76
N TYR A 96 -13.25 -0.10 -6.48
CA TYR A 96 -14.61 -0.62 -6.58
C TYR A 96 -14.99 -0.99 -8.00
N VAL A 97 -15.81 -2.04 -8.11
CA VAL A 97 -16.48 -2.45 -9.35
C VAL A 97 -17.93 -2.73 -9.00
N GLU A 98 -18.86 -2.06 -9.68
CA GLU A 98 -20.30 -2.14 -9.43
C GLU A 98 -20.66 -1.88 -7.95
N LYS A 99 -19.95 -0.95 -7.30
CA LYS A 99 -20.05 -0.62 -5.86
C LYS A 99 -19.57 -1.71 -4.90
N GLU A 100 -18.93 -2.77 -5.38
CA GLU A 100 -18.29 -3.76 -4.54
C GLU A 100 -16.79 -3.49 -4.40
N LEU A 101 -16.30 -3.46 -3.15
CA LEU A 101 -14.86 -3.36 -2.88
C LEU A 101 -14.14 -4.59 -3.41
N LYS A 102 -13.20 -4.41 -4.34
CA LYS A 102 -12.40 -5.51 -4.89
C LYS A 102 -11.05 -5.65 -4.22
N TYR A 103 -10.36 -4.55 -3.95
CA TYR A 103 -9.09 -4.57 -3.26
C TYR A 103 -8.74 -3.21 -2.65
N THR A 104 -7.87 -3.24 -1.64
CA THR A 104 -7.38 -2.07 -0.93
C THR A 104 -5.86 -1.98 -1.07
N VAL A 105 -5.37 -0.89 -1.66
CA VAL A 105 -3.95 -0.58 -1.73
C VAL A 105 -3.61 0.40 -0.62
N SER A 106 -2.74 -0.02 0.29
CA SER A 106 -2.22 0.82 1.36
C SER A 106 -1.02 1.64 0.89
N ILE A 107 -0.95 2.88 1.34
CA ILE A 107 0.20 3.77 1.14
C ILE A 107 1.00 3.82 2.45
N TYR A 108 2.28 3.47 2.37
CA TYR A 108 3.20 3.53 3.51
C TYR A 108 4.26 4.59 3.29
N GLN A 109 4.60 5.34 4.34
CA GLN A 109 5.78 6.17 4.37
C GLN A 109 6.94 5.39 5.01
N LEU A 110 8.01 5.18 4.25
CA LEU A 110 9.21 4.53 4.74
C LEU A 110 10.11 5.56 5.44
N LYS A 111 10.83 5.12 6.48
CA LYS A 111 11.84 5.97 7.14
C LYS A 111 13.01 6.28 6.21
N GLU A 112 13.41 5.29 5.42
CA GLU A 112 14.55 5.31 4.51
C GLU A 112 14.16 4.71 3.17
N ARG A 113 15.04 4.81 2.17
CA ARG A 113 14.82 4.17 0.86
C ARG A 113 14.67 2.67 0.99
N LEU A 114 13.82 2.11 0.14
CA LEU A 114 13.60 0.68 0.03
C LEU A 114 14.91 0.00 -0.39
N ILE A 115 15.38 -0.92 0.46
CA ILE A 115 16.50 -1.81 0.16
C ILE A 115 15.99 -3.24 0.36
N VAL A 116 15.92 -4.03 -0.73
CA VAL A 116 15.60 -5.46 -0.63
C VAL A 116 16.85 -6.31 -0.81
N LYS A 117 16.86 -7.49 -0.17
CA LYS A 117 17.89 -8.51 -0.33
C LYS A 117 17.30 -9.74 -1.03
N PRO A 118 17.90 -10.25 -2.13
CA PRO A 118 19.00 -9.67 -2.90
C PRO A 118 18.60 -8.36 -3.61
N PRO A 119 19.56 -7.48 -3.95
CA PRO A 119 19.25 -6.20 -4.60
C PRO A 119 18.64 -6.42 -5.99
N VAL A 120 17.53 -5.73 -6.25
CA VAL A 120 16.87 -5.72 -7.56
C VAL A 120 17.24 -4.44 -8.28
N THR A 121 17.55 -4.53 -9.58
CA THR A 121 18.16 -3.46 -10.39
C THR A 121 17.29 -2.20 -10.54
N SER A 122 16.02 -2.24 -10.14
CA SER A 122 15.05 -1.16 -10.41
C SER A 122 14.10 -0.88 -9.24
N LEU A 123 14.58 -0.88 -7.99
CA LEU A 123 13.70 -0.61 -6.83
C LEU A 123 13.08 0.78 -6.82
N ASP A 124 13.75 1.75 -7.47
CA ASP A 124 13.27 3.12 -7.57
C ASP A 124 11.91 3.24 -8.26
N VAL A 125 11.50 2.25 -9.06
CA VAL A 125 10.16 2.27 -9.67
C VAL A 125 9.04 1.96 -8.67
N TYR A 126 9.35 1.37 -7.52
CA TYR A 126 8.37 0.96 -6.48
C TYR A 126 8.28 1.95 -5.31
N GLN A 127 9.03 3.04 -5.37
CA GLN A 127 9.06 4.05 -4.33
C GLN A 127 9.01 5.45 -4.92
N TYR A 128 8.39 6.38 -4.19
CA TYR A 128 8.34 7.78 -4.59
C TYR A 128 8.77 8.69 -3.45
N ALA A 129 9.82 9.45 -3.67
CA ALA A 129 10.23 10.52 -2.77
C ALA A 129 9.99 11.86 -3.47
N PRO A 130 9.02 12.68 -3.01
CA PRO A 130 8.89 14.06 -3.46
C PRO A 130 10.21 14.80 -3.19
N VAL A 131 10.58 15.75 -4.06
CA VAL A 131 11.86 16.49 -3.97
C VAL A 131 12.06 17.16 -2.60
N GLU A 132 10.96 17.53 -1.93
CA GLU A 132 10.95 18.20 -0.63
C GLU A 132 10.94 17.26 0.58
N LYS A 133 10.85 15.93 0.38
CA LYS A 133 10.76 14.94 1.47
C LYS A 133 11.86 13.88 1.35
N ASN A 134 12.59 13.67 2.45
CA ASN A 134 13.64 12.63 2.53
C ASN A 134 13.07 11.20 2.65
N SER A 135 11.80 11.07 3.03
CA SER A 135 11.14 9.78 3.29
C SER A 135 10.29 9.33 2.10
N PRO A 136 10.59 8.19 1.47
CA PRO A 136 9.85 7.70 0.32
C PRO A 136 8.52 7.06 0.72
N PHE A 137 7.59 7.08 -0.23
CA PHE A 137 6.30 6.41 -0.14
C PHE A 137 6.31 5.15 -1.01
N VAL A 138 5.60 4.12 -0.56
CA VAL A 138 5.37 2.88 -1.31
C VAL A 138 3.89 2.54 -1.30
N PHE A 139 3.42 1.93 -2.39
CA PHE A 139 2.04 1.49 -2.56
C PHE A 139 2.02 -0.03 -2.50
N SER A 140 1.13 -0.59 -1.68
CA SER A 140 1.18 -2.01 -1.35
C SER A 140 -0.18 -2.61 -1.05
N ILE A 141 -0.37 -3.89 -1.40
CA ILE A 141 -1.41 -4.72 -0.75
C ILE A 141 -0.70 -5.61 0.28
N LYS A 142 -0.96 -5.33 1.56
CA LYS A 142 -0.20 -5.92 2.68
C LYS A 142 -0.43 -7.42 2.80
N GLU A 143 -1.66 -7.90 2.59
CA GLU A 143 -1.99 -9.34 2.68
C GLU A 143 -1.09 -10.18 1.76
N TYR A 144 -0.73 -9.64 0.60
CA TYR A 144 0.09 -10.31 -0.41
C TYR A 144 1.55 -9.88 -0.41
N ASN A 145 1.95 -8.99 0.51
CA ASN A 145 3.27 -8.39 0.57
C ASN A 145 3.73 -7.85 -0.80
N MET A 146 2.83 -7.24 -1.55
CA MET A 146 3.07 -6.83 -2.93
C MET A 146 3.21 -5.32 -3.01
N LEU A 147 4.30 -4.84 -3.59
CA LEU A 147 4.53 -3.44 -3.93
C LEU A 147 4.10 -3.16 -5.37
N PHE A 148 3.59 -1.96 -5.63
CA PHE A 148 3.23 -1.48 -6.96
C PHE A 148 4.21 -0.43 -7.47
N GLY A 149 4.45 -0.46 -8.78
CA GLY A 149 5.25 0.55 -9.45
C GLY A 149 4.51 1.89 -9.43
N VAL A 150 5.20 2.96 -9.08
CA VAL A 150 4.62 4.29 -8.96
C VAL A 150 4.49 4.93 -10.35
N ASN A 151 3.25 5.17 -10.79
CA ASN A 151 2.92 5.92 -12.01
C ASN A 151 2.61 7.40 -11.73
N GLU A 152 2.26 8.19 -12.74
CA GLU A 152 2.02 9.64 -12.54
C GLU A 152 0.76 9.91 -11.70
N GLY A 153 -0.32 9.15 -11.91
CA GLY A 153 -1.53 9.25 -11.08
C GLY A 153 -1.26 9.04 -9.58
N MET A 154 -0.40 8.09 -9.24
CA MET A 154 0.04 7.88 -7.85
C MET A 154 0.87 9.04 -7.31
N LYS A 155 1.75 9.64 -8.12
CA LYS A 155 2.52 10.82 -7.73
C LYS A 155 1.61 12.02 -7.48
N GLU A 156 0.63 12.23 -8.36
CA GLU A 156 -0.38 13.28 -8.22
C GLU A 156 -1.23 13.07 -6.97
N LEU A 157 -1.66 11.84 -6.70
CA LEU A 157 -2.33 11.50 -5.45
C LEU A 157 -1.48 11.86 -4.22
N MET A 158 -0.18 11.54 -4.23
CA MET A 158 0.71 11.92 -3.13
C MET A 158 0.88 13.42 -2.96
N TYR A 159 0.85 14.19 -4.06
CA TYR A 159 0.85 15.64 -4.03
C TYR A 159 -0.45 16.18 -3.38
N LEU A 160 -1.61 15.66 -3.79
CA LEU A 160 -2.91 16.02 -3.21
C LEU A 160 -3.00 15.69 -1.72
N LEU A 161 -2.56 14.49 -1.31
CA LEU A 161 -2.53 14.10 0.10
C LEU A 161 -1.56 14.97 0.92
N SER A 162 -0.36 15.23 0.39
CA SER A 162 0.64 16.07 1.09
C SER A 162 0.18 17.52 1.26
N SER A 163 -0.51 18.08 0.26
CA SER A 163 -1.06 19.44 0.36
C SER A 163 -2.19 19.54 1.40
N ARG A 164 -3.09 18.54 1.49
CA ARG A 164 -4.12 18.48 2.53
C ARG A 164 -3.55 18.32 3.93
N ILE A 165 -2.59 17.41 4.12
CA ILE A 165 -1.94 17.19 5.42
C ILE A 165 -1.28 18.50 5.91
N ASN A 166 -0.62 19.24 5.01
CA ASN A 166 -0.05 20.54 5.35
C ASN A 166 -1.12 21.59 5.70
N LEU A 167 -2.27 21.58 5.02
CA LEU A 167 -3.38 22.50 5.32
C LEU A 167 -4.01 22.22 6.68
N GLU A 168 -4.18 20.95 7.06
CA GLU A 168 -4.71 20.59 8.38
C GLU A 168 -3.72 20.96 9.50
N GLN A 169 -2.43 20.71 9.32
CA GLN A 169 -1.41 21.13 10.27
C GLN A 169 -1.36 22.66 10.44
N ASN A 170 -1.45 23.40 9.33
CA ASN A 170 -1.48 24.87 9.38
C ASN A 170 -2.75 25.40 10.05
N ASN A 171 -3.92 24.77 9.83
CA ASN A 171 -5.16 25.14 10.50
C ASN A 171 -5.14 24.82 11.99
N ILE A 172 -4.51 23.72 12.40
CA ILE A 172 -4.32 23.38 13.82
C ILE A 172 -3.39 24.39 14.49
N VAL A 173 -2.25 24.73 13.87
CA VAL A 173 -1.32 25.74 14.39
C VAL A 173 -1.99 27.11 14.48
N TYR A 174 -2.75 27.53 13.46
CA TYR A 174 -3.49 28.78 13.48
C TYR A 174 -4.55 28.83 14.59
N ASN A 175 -5.26 27.73 14.81
CA ASN A 175 -6.25 27.62 15.89
C ASN A 175 -5.61 27.58 17.29
N LEU A 176 -4.42 26.99 17.43
CA LEU A 176 -3.65 27.00 18.67
C LEU A 176 -3.10 28.41 18.98
N LEU A 177 -2.54 29.10 17.98
CA LEU A 177 -2.06 30.47 18.11
C LEU A 177 -3.20 31.48 18.39
N ARG A 178 -4.39 31.24 17.83
CA ARG A 178 -5.58 32.03 18.14
C ARG A 178 -6.04 31.80 19.58
N LYS A 179 -6.01 30.56 20.08
CA LYS A 179 -6.36 30.25 21.48
C LYS A 179 -5.35 30.79 22.49
N SER A 180 -4.07 30.93 22.14
CA SER A 180 -3.04 31.49 23.02
C SER A 180 -3.06 33.03 23.12
N ASN A 181 -3.75 33.72 22.20
CA ASN A 181 -3.85 35.19 22.20
C ASN A 181 -5.10 35.73 22.95
N TYR A 182 -5.80 34.87 23.71
CA TYR A 182 -6.93 35.24 24.57
C TYR A 182 -6.65 35.08 26.08
N PHE A 183 -5.37 35.05 26.48
CA PHE A 183 -4.95 35.11 27.89
C PHE A 183 -4.05 36.32 28.14
#